data_AF-A0A3D5Y993-F1
#
_entry.id   AF-A0A3D5Y993-F1
#
_cell.length_a   1.000
_cell.length_b   1.000
_cell.length_c   1.000
_cell.angle_alpha   90.00
_cell.angle_beta   90.00
_cell.angle_gamma   90.00
#
_symmetry.space_group_name_H-M   'P 1'
#
loop_
_entity.id
_entity.type
_entity.pdbx_description
1 polymer ?
#
loop_
_entity_poly.entity_id
_entity_poly.type
_entity_poly.pdbx_seq_one_letter_code
_entity_poly.pdbx_strand_id
1 'polypeptide(L)'
;QVSKGGMERLDLEKASRGVSERVVDENGRDVTKEYIKGAKEILKIAKRFKIKKAVLKEKSPSCGAQFIYRNGKLVKGTGITARLLKDNGIAVEGVK
;
A
#
# COMPACT_ATOMS: atom_id res chain seq x y z
N GLN A 1 -21.68 -9.05 -22.28
CA GLN A 1 -21.71 -8.41 -20.95
C GLN A 1 -20.71 -9.16 -20.06
N VAL A 2 -19.54 -8.58 -19.76
CA VAL A 2 -18.56 -9.23 -18.87
C VAL A 2 -18.26 -8.30 -17.68
N SER A 3 -19.03 -8.56 -16.63
CA SER A 3 -18.68 -8.51 -15.20
C SER A 3 -17.65 -7.49 -14.74
N LYS A 4 -18.11 -6.27 -14.46
CA LYS A 4 -17.36 -5.19 -13.77
C LYS A 4 -17.11 -5.40 -12.25
N GLY A 5 -17.44 -6.56 -11.66
CA GLY A 5 -17.59 -6.68 -10.19
C GLY A 5 -16.55 -7.48 -9.39
N GLY A 6 -15.60 -8.19 -10.02
CA GLY A 6 -14.82 -9.23 -9.32
C GLY A 6 -13.43 -8.80 -8.78
N MET A 7 -12.72 -7.93 -9.48
CA MET A 7 -11.31 -7.63 -9.18
C MET A 7 -11.10 -6.72 -7.96
N GLU A 8 -12.06 -5.85 -7.65
CA GLU A 8 -11.87 -4.80 -6.64
C GLU A 8 -11.92 -5.31 -5.19
N ARG A 9 -12.63 -6.43 -4.98
CA ARG A 9 -12.78 -7.09 -3.68
C ARG A 9 -11.49 -7.80 -3.25
N LEU A 10 -10.80 -8.43 -4.21
CA LEU A 10 -9.54 -9.14 -3.99
C LEU A 10 -8.39 -8.17 -3.66
N ASP A 11 -8.34 -7.01 -4.33
CA ASP A 11 -7.33 -5.98 -4.04
C ASP A 11 -7.55 -5.31 -2.67
N LEU A 12 -8.81 -5.19 -2.22
CA LEU A 12 -9.17 -4.76 -0.87
C LEU A 12 -8.72 -5.77 0.19
N GLU A 13 -9.01 -7.05 -0.02
CA GLU A 13 -8.53 -8.11 0.86
C GLU A 13 -7.01 -8.19 0.88
N LYS A 14 -6.31 -8.03 -0.25
CA LYS A 14 -4.83 -8.02 -0.28
C LYS A 14 -4.24 -6.81 0.43
N ALA A 15 -4.77 -5.61 0.16
CA ALA A 15 -4.42 -4.40 0.89
C ALA A 15 -4.68 -4.58 2.40
N SER A 16 -5.79 -5.21 2.78
CA SER A 16 -6.19 -5.38 4.18
C SER A 16 -5.48 -6.54 4.89
N ARG A 17 -5.14 -7.64 4.21
CA ARG A 17 -4.51 -8.85 4.79
C ARG A 17 -3.10 -8.59 5.31
N GLY A 18 -2.46 -7.52 4.85
CA GLY A 18 -1.16 -7.05 5.34
C GLY A 18 -1.23 -5.79 6.20
N VAL A 19 -2.35 -5.08 6.17
CA VAL A 19 -2.64 -3.95 7.06
C VAL A 19 -3.25 -4.54 8.32
N SER A 20 -2.40 -5.18 9.12
CA SER A 20 -2.75 -5.61 10.47
C SER A 20 -3.07 -4.42 11.39
N GLU A 21 -2.90 -3.19 10.92
CA GLU A 21 -2.83 -2.03 11.78
C GLU A 21 -3.41 -0.78 11.11
N ARG A 22 -4.45 -0.25 11.75
CA ARG A 22 -5.15 1.00 11.45
C ARG A 22 -4.15 2.16 11.31
N VAL A 23 -4.26 2.96 10.25
CA VAL A 23 -3.52 4.22 10.10
C VAL A 23 -4.36 5.32 10.72
N VAL A 24 -3.79 5.97 11.73
CA VAL A 24 -4.46 7.02 12.49
C VAL A 24 -3.66 8.32 12.31
N ASP A 25 -4.35 9.42 12.04
CA ASP A 25 -3.69 10.73 11.96
C ASP A 25 -3.38 11.30 13.36
N GLU A 26 -2.73 12.47 13.40
CA GLU A 26 -2.41 13.17 14.66
C GLU A 26 -3.64 13.56 15.50
N ASN A 27 -4.82 13.63 14.89
CA ASN A 27 -6.08 13.95 15.53
C ASN A 27 -6.84 12.69 16.01
N GLY A 28 -6.24 11.50 15.90
CA GLY A 28 -6.89 10.24 16.28
C GLY A 28 -7.89 9.71 15.25
N ARG A 29 -7.95 10.26 14.03
CA ARG A 29 -8.88 9.82 12.98
C ARG A 29 -8.32 8.64 12.21
N ASP A 30 -9.13 7.60 12.03
CA ASP A 30 -8.80 6.45 11.19
C ASP A 30 -8.83 6.87 9.70
N VAL A 31 -7.65 7.02 9.11
CA VAL A 31 -7.43 7.39 7.70
C VAL A 31 -7.00 6.19 6.85
N THR A 32 -7.21 4.97 7.34
CA THR A 32 -6.78 3.73 6.66
C THR A 32 -7.38 3.62 5.27
N LYS A 33 -8.65 4.01 5.10
CA LYS A 33 -9.37 3.91 3.81
C LYS A 33 -8.74 4.81 2.75
N GLU A 34 -8.31 6.01 3.12
CA GLU A 34 -7.68 6.98 2.23
C GLU A 34 -6.32 6.46 1.73
N TYR A 35 -5.52 5.86 2.62
CA TYR A 35 -4.26 5.21 2.23
C TYR A 35 -4.49 4.02 1.30
N ILE A 36 -5.49 3.17 1.59
CA ILE A 36 -5.86 2.05 0.69
C ILE A 36 -6.30 2.58 -0.67
N LYS A 37 -7.10 3.67 -0.71
CA LYS A 37 -7.55 4.30 -1.95
C LYS A 37 -6.36 4.81 -2.77
N GLY A 38 -5.41 5.51 -2.14
CA GLY A 38 -4.19 5.98 -2.80
C GLY A 38 -3.34 4.82 -3.35
N ALA A 39 -3.14 3.77 -2.56
CA ALA A 39 -2.41 2.58 -2.98
C ALA A 39 -3.07 1.90 -4.20
N LYS A 40 -4.40 1.83 -4.25
CA LYS A 40 -5.14 1.30 -5.40
C LYS A 40 -4.94 2.12 -6.67
N GLU A 41 -4.95 3.44 -6.58
CA GLU A 41 -4.70 4.30 -7.74
C GLU A 41 -3.29 4.08 -8.29
N ILE A 42 -2.28 3.96 -7.41
CA ILE A 42 -0.91 3.62 -7.81
C ILE A 42 -0.86 2.24 -8.47
N LEU A 43 -1.56 1.24 -7.93
CA LEU A 43 -1.64 -0.09 -8.53
C LEU A 43 -2.28 -0.05 -9.92
N LYS A 44 -3.35 0.72 -10.11
CA LYS A 44 -3.99 0.90 -11.43
C LYS A 44 -3.02 1.51 -12.43
N ILE A 45 -2.29 2.55 -12.03
CA ILE A 45 -1.25 3.16 -12.86
C ILE A 45 -0.18 2.11 -13.20
N ALA A 46 0.35 1.40 -12.20
CA ALA A 46 1.38 0.40 -12.42
C ALA A 46 0.94 -0.73 -13.35
N LYS A 47 -0.29 -1.25 -13.20
CA LYS A 47 -0.88 -2.24 -14.10
C LYS A 47 -1.05 -1.67 -15.52
N ARG A 48 -1.57 -0.45 -15.66
CA ARG A 48 -1.79 0.22 -16.95
C ARG A 48 -0.50 0.38 -17.74
N PHE A 49 0.59 0.73 -17.06
CA PHE A 49 1.90 0.90 -17.68
C PHE A 49 2.77 -0.37 -17.66
N LYS A 50 2.23 -1.51 -17.21
CA LYS A 50 2.96 -2.79 -17.08
C LYS A 50 4.27 -2.65 -16.29
N ILE A 51 4.25 -1.79 -15.27
CA ILE A 51 5.39 -1.55 -14.39
C ILE A 51 5.67 -2.83 -13.60
N LYS A 52 6.93 -3.27 -13.59
CA LYS A 52 7.38 -4.45 -12.85
C LYS A 52 8.14 -4.11 -11.57
N LYS A 53 8.58 -2.86 -11.42
CA LYS A 53 9.37 -2.39 -10.28
C LYS A 53 8.93 -0.99 -9.86
N ALA A 54 8.72 -0.79 -8.56
CA ALA A 54 8.45 0.51 -7.95
C ALA A 54 9.58 0.85 -6.96
N VAL A 55 10.10 2.07 -7.06
CA VAL A 55 11.11 2.61 -6.16
C VAL A 55 10.39 3.56 -5.21
N LEU A 56 10.40 3.24 -3.92
CA LEU A 56 9.59 3.93 -2.91
C LEU A 56 10.47 4.46 -1.79
N LYS A 57 10.14 5.65 -1.29
CA LYS A 57 10.86 6.28 -0.18
C LYS A 57 10.65 5.48 1.12
N GLU A 58 11.74 5.08 1.75
CA GLU A 58 11.72 4.38 3.04
C GLU A 58 11.15 5.24 4.18
N LYS A 59 10.75 4.57 5.27
CA LYS A 59 10.27 5.17 6.54
C LYS A 59 8.88 5.83 6.47
N SER A 60 8.26 5.91 5.30
CA SER A 60 6.87 6.38 5.16
C SER A 60 5.87 5.26 5.53
N PRO A 61 4.80 5.55 6.30
CA PRO A 61 3.73 4.58 6.58
C PRO A 61 3.00 4.08 5.32
N SER A 62 3.09 4.82 4.20
CA SER A 62 2.54 4.38 2.90
C SER A 62 3.57 3.63 2.04
N CYS A 63 4.78 4.18 1.94
CA CYS A 63 5.78 3.81 0.92
C CYS A 63 6.93 2.95 1.45
N GLY A 64 7.10 2.82 2.77
CA GLY A 64 8.22 2.11 3.36
C GLY A 64 8.25 0.64 2.95
N ALA A 65 9.37 0.18 2.39
CA ALA A 65 9.50 -1.18 1.90
C ALA A 65 9.88 -2.17 3.02
N GLN A 66 10.69 -1.72 3.99
CA GLN A 66 11.19 -2.52 5.11
C GLN A 66 10.93 -1.91 6.49
N PHE A 67 10.92 -0.57 6.58
CA PHE A 67 10.66 0.16 7.81
C PHE A 67 9.65 1.28 7.59
N ILE A 68 8.77 1.50 8.57
CA ILE A 68 7.76 2.56 8.59
C ILE A 68 7.77 3.30 9.93
N TYR A 69 7.52 4.62 9.90
CA TYR A 69 7.19 5.36 11.13
C TYR A 69 5.74 5.11 11.53
N ARG A 70 5.56 4.75 12.81
CA ARG A 70 4.28 4.49 13.46
C ARG A 70 4.31 5.17 14.83
N ASN A 71 3.39 6.11 15.07
CA ASN A 71 3.29 6.85 16.34
C ASN A 71 4.65 7.42 16.80
N GLY A 72 5.40 8.01 15.87
CA GLY A 72 6.75 8.56 16.12
C GLY A 72 7.87 7.51 16.27
N LYS A 73 7.59 6.22 16.20
CA LYS A 73 8.58 5.13 16.31
C LYS A 73 8.84 4.47 14.96
N LEU A 74 10.10 4.19 14.65
CA LEU A 74 10.45 3.40 13.48
C LEU A 74 10.24 1.91 13.78
N VAL A 75 9.37 1.25 13.04
CA VAL A 75 9.08 -0.19 13.21
C VAL A 75 9.40 -0.94 11.93
N LYS A 76 9.80 -2.22 12.06
CA LYS A 76 9.93 -3.12 10.92
C LYS A 76 8.54 -3.39 10.37
N GLY A 77 8.32 -3.06 9.10
CA GLY A 77 7.00 -3.11 8.48
C GLY A 77 7.03 -2.62 7.04
N THR A 78 6.02 -3.01 6.28
CA THR A 78 5.85 -2.55 4.90
C THR A 78 4.62 -1.66 4.83
N GLY A 79 4.76 -0.48 4.23
CA GLY A 79 3.67 0.45 4.05
C GLY A 79 2.58 -0.09 3.11
N ILE A 80 1.39 0.50 3.20
CA ILE A 80 0.18 0.02 2.50
C ILE A 80 0.41 -0.07 0.98
N THR A 81 1.02 0.95 0.38
CA THR A 81 1.31 1.00 -1.05
C THR A 81 2.34 -0.06 -1.43
N ALA A 82 3.44 -0.13 -0.68
CA ALA A 82 4.52 -1.08 -0.93
C ALA A 82 4.02 -2.53 -0.86
N ARG A 83 3.14 -2.85 0.11
CA ARG A 83 2.56 -4.18 0.25
C ARG A 83 1.62 -4.53 -0.89
N LEU A 84 0.70 -3.62 -1.24
CA LEU A 84 -0.27 -3.85 -2.31
C LEU A 84 0.40 -4.10 -3.67
N LEU A 85 1.49 -3.39 -3.95
CA LEU A 85 2.30 -3.59 -5.15
C LEU A 85 2.97 -4.97 -5.16
N LYS A 86 3.62 -5.37 -4.05
CA LYS A 86 4.23 -6.70 -3.89
C LYS A 86 3.23 -7.83 -4.10
N ASP A 87 2.05 -7.75 -3.48
CA ASP A 87 0.98 -8.76 -3.57
C ASP A 87 0.32 -8.86 -4.97
N ASN A 88 0.65 -7.90 -5.86
CA ASN A 88 0.25 -7.87 -7.26
C ASN A 88 1.43 -8.14 -8.22
N GLY A 89 2.56 -8.65 -7.73
CA GLY A 89 3.68 -9.06 -8.56
C GLY A 89 4.58 -7.92 -9.03
N ILE A 90 4.49 -6.75 -8.40
CA ILE A 90 5.36 -5.60 -8.67
C ILE A 90 6.46 -5.59 -7.61
N ALA A 91 7.72 -5.69 -8.05
CA ALA A 91 8.86 -5.62 -7.16
C ALA A 91 8.93 -4.22 -6.52
N VAL A 92 9.21 -4.16 -5.22
CA VAL A 92 9.34 -2.89 -4.49
C VAL A 92 10.73 -2.78 -3.90
N GLU A 93 11.40 -1.68 -4.22
CA GLU A 93 12.71 -1.32 -3.69
C GLU A 93 12.60 -0.05 -2.84
N GLY A 94 13.11 -0.12 -1.62
CA GLY A 94 13.17 1.03 -0.72
C GLY A 94 14.41 1.88 -1.00
N VAL A 95 14.24 3.19 -1.16
CA VAL A 95 15.35 4.15 -1.23
C VAL A 95 15.43 5.01 0.01
N LYS A 96 16.67 5.29 0.42
CA LYS A 96 17.01 5.93 1.69
C LYS A 96 16.53 7.37 1.80
#